data_AF-A0A919K4U6-F1
#
_entry.id   AF-A0A919K4U6-F1
#
_cell.length_a   1.000
_cell.length_b   1.000
_cell.length_c   1.000
_cell.angle_alpha   90.00
_cell.angle_beta   90.00
_cell.angle_gamma   90.00
#
_symmetry.space_group_name_H-M   'P 1'
#
loop_
_entity.id
_entity.type
_entity.pdbx_description
1 polymer ?
#
loop_
_entity_poly.entity_id
_entity_poly.type
_entity_poly.pdbx_seq_one_letter_code
_entity_poly.pdbx_strand_id
1 'polypeptide(L)'
;MSVRWWSIEVRDGVLSAQRWKDGYGEALLEAAVTHGAKRWEWTVLPGGVVLELAFREAGEWERFRALPVVTAALDATPDPVNGLYVYPGRGGSASSRSPRKRPRPTGAGAAAMPIPEARPQVARLAVVEPPAEPITELAESVTARSGPAGTDRVAGHTELADTAA
;
A
#
# COMPACT_ATOMS: atom_id res chain seq x y z
N MET A 1 -18.46 -9.02 -38.27
CA MET A 1 -17.34 -9.49 -37.41
C MET A 1 -17.73 -9.28 -35.97
N SER A 2 -17.73 -10.33 -35.15
CA SER A 2 -18.05 -10.26 -33.73
C SER A 2 -16.86 -9.68 -32.94
N VAL A 3 -17.15 -9.09 -31.78
CA VAL A 3 -16.16 -8.65 -30.81
C VAL A 3 -16.31 -9.48 -29.54
N ARG A 4 -15.23 -9.62 -28.80
CA ARG A 4 -15.18 -10.26 -27.48
C ARG A 4 -14.88 -9.19 -26.44
N TRP A 5 -15.44 -9.36 -25.24
CA TRP A 5 -15.28 -8.43 -24.14
C TRP A 5 -14.36 -9.00 -23.07
N TRP A 6 -13.65 -8.10 -22.39
CA TRP A 6 -12.87 -8.36 -21.18
C TRP A 6 -13.09 -7.24 -20.19
N SER A 7 -12.98 -7.54 -18.92
CA SER A 7 -13.19 -6.59 -17.82
C SER A 7 -11.97 -6.54 -16.90
N ILE A 8 -11.63 -5.32 -16.49
CA ILE A 8 -10.69 -5.01 -15.40
C ILE A 8 -11.53 -4.35 -14.29
N GLU A 9 -11.71 -5.07 -13.18
CA GLU A 9 -12.43 -4.59 -12.01
C GLU A 9 -11.44 -4.24 -10.90
N VAL A 10 -11.59 -3.04 -10.37
CA VAL A 10 -10.78 -2.51 -9.28
C VAL A 10 -11.67 -2.12 -8.12
N ARG A 11 -11.39 -2.64 -6.92
CA ARG A 11 -12.09 -2.31 -5.68
C ARG A 11 -11.32 -1.27 -4.87
N ASP A 12 -12.04 -0.56 -4.01
CA ASP A 12 -11.43 0.30 -3.01
C ASP A 12 -10.53 -0.54 -2.08
N GLY A 13 -9.38 0.03 -1.71
CA GLY A 13 -8.40 -0.55 -0.79
C GLY A 13 -7.91 0.51 0.18
N VAL A 14 -6.58 0.64 0.33
CA VAL A 14 -5.98 1.74 1.12
C VAL A 14 -6.27 3.10 0.47
N LEU A 15 -6.39 3.12 -0.86
CA LEU A 15 -6.80 4.26 -1.67
C LEU A 15 -8.13 3.96 -2.37
N SER A 16 -8.78 5.00 -2.91
CA SER A 16 -10.03 4.81 -3.66
C SER A 16 -9.76 4.32 -5.08
N ALA A 17 -10.60 3.40 -5.55
CA ALA A 17 -10.62 2.93 -6.94
C ALA A 17 -10.94 4.08 -7.91
N GLN A 18 -11.72 5.07 -7.47
CA GLN A 18 -11.99 6.28 -8.24
C GLN A 18 -10.71 7.09 -8.48
N ARG A 19 -9.85 7.28 -7.46
CA ARG A 19 -8.56 7.97 -7.63
C ARG A 19 -7.63 7.21 -8.56
N TRP A 20 -7.62 5.87 -8.46
CA TRP A 20 -6.90 5.03 -9.41
C TRP A 20 -7.39 5.24 -10.85
N LYS A 21 -8.72 5.24 -11.07
CA LYS A 21 -9.32 5.53 -12.37
C LYS A 21 -8.93 6.92 -12.87
N ASP A 22 -8.97 7.93 -12.01
CA ASP A 22 -8.66 9.31 -12.41
C ASP A 22 -7.17 9.48 -12.75
N GLY A 23 -6.27 8.71 -12.12
CA GLY A 23 -4.82 8.76 -12.41
C GLY A 23 -4.36 7.93 -13.61
N TYR A 24 -4.99 6.78 -13.87
CA TYR A 24 -4.53 5.83 -14.91
C TYR A 24 -5.53 5.62 -16.06
N GLY A 25 -6.77 6.07 -15.91
CA GLY A 25 -7.86 5.72 -16.83
C GLY A 25 -7.68 6.26 -18.25
N GLU A 26 -7.10 7.44 -18.39
CA GLU A 26 -6.79 8.03 -19.71
C GLU A 26 -5.71 7.22 -20.43
N ALA A 27 -4.59 6.93 -19.76
CA ALA A 27 -3.50 6.15 -20.32
C ALA A 27 -3.92 4.71 -20.68
N LEU A 28 -4.77 4.08 -19.85
CA LEU A 28 -5.37 2.78 -20.14
C LEU A 28 -6.24 2.82 -21.40
N LEU A 29 -7.04 3.87 -21.55
CA LEU A 29 -7.93 4.00 -22.70
C LEU A 29 -7.15 4.31 -23.99
N GLU A 30 -6.16 5.21 -23.93
CA GLU A 30 -5.27 5.52 -25.03
C GLU A 30 -4.52 4.26 -25.51
N ALA A 31 -3.94 3.51 -24.57
CA ALA A 31 -3.29 2.25 -24.86
C ALA A 31 -4.25 1.25 -25.51
N ALA A 32 -5.48 1.12 -24.99
CA ALA A 32 -6.48 0.20 -25.53
C ALA A 32 -6.86 0.57 -26.97
N VAL A 33 -7.16 1.84 -27.23
CA VAL A 33 -7.54 2.33 -28.57
C VAL A 33 -6.39 2.14 -29.56
N THR A 34 -5.18 2.54 -29.18
CA THR A 34 -3.97 2.40 -30.01
C THR A 34 -3.69 0.95 -30.38
N HIS A 35 -4.01 0.02 -29.47
CA HIS A 35 -3.76 -1.42 -29.65
C HIS A 35 -4.99 -2.21 -30.08
N GLY A 36 -6.01 -1.52 -30.62
CA GLY A 36 -7.06 -2.15 -31.42
C GLY A 36 -8.39 -2.38 -30.73
N ALA A 37 -8.62 -1.84 -29.53
CA ALA A 37 -9.93 -1.87 -28.88
C ALA A 37 -11.00 -1.25 -29.81
N LYS A 38 -12.14 -1.93 -29.94
CA LYS A 38 -13.25 -1.54 -30.81
C LYS A 38 -14.35 -0.80 -30.04
N ARG A 39 -14.49 -1.11 -28.76
CA ARG A 39 -15.44 -0.48 -27.83
C ARG A 39 -14.86 -0.53 -26.42
N TRP A 40 -15.30 0.38 -25.57
CA TRP A 40 -14.92 0.44 -24.17
C TRP A 40 -16.08 1.01 -23.34
N GLU A 41 -16.09 0.69 -22.07
CA GLU A 41 -17.07 1.22 -21.12
C GLU A 41 -16.44 1.33 -19.73
N TRP A 42 -16.70 2.45 -19.07
CA TRP A 42 -16.38 2.64 -17.66
C TRP A 42 -17.66 2.54 -16.85
N THR A 43 -17.64 1.74 -15.78
CA THR A 43 -18.71 1.71 -14.79
C THR A 43 -18.13 2.04 -13.41
N VAL A 44 -18.64 3.10 -12.79
CA VAL A 44 -18.32 3.42 -11.40
C VAL A 44 -19.35 2.74 -10.51
N LEU A 45 -18.88 1.99 -9.52
CA LEU A 45 -19.68 1.19 -8.62
C LEU A 45 -19.47 1.68 -7.18
N PRO A 46 -20.41 1.42 -6.26
CA PRO A 46 -20.12 1.57 -4.84
C PRO A 46 -18.92 0.70 -4.45
N GLY A 47 -17.81 1.34 -4.08
CA GLY A 47 -16.59 0.67 -3.64
C GLY A 47 -15.69 0.13 -4.76
N GLY A 48 -15.80 0.63 -5.99
CA GLY A 48 -14.96 0.17 -7.09
C GLY A 48 -15.25 0.80 -8.46
N VAL A 49 -14.48 0.39 -9.46
CA VAL A 49 -14.65 0.75 -10.87
C VAL A 49 -14.43 -0.48 -11.74
N VAL A 50 -15.09 -0.51 -12.90
CA VAL A 50 -14.88 -1.53 -13.93
C VAL A 50 -14.56 -0.83 -15.25
N LEU A 51 -13.48 -1.25 -15.90
CA LEU A 51 -13.18 -0.96 -17.28
C LEU A 51 -13.47 -2.20 -18.12
N GLU A 52 -14.46 -2.11 -19.01
CA GLU A 52 -14.75 -3.14 -19.99
C GLU A 52 -14.19 -2.73 -21.35
N LEU A 53 -13.48 -3.65 -22.02
CA LEU A 53 -12.85 -3.43 -23.31
C LEU A 53 -13.25 -4.52 -24.30
N ALA A 54 -13.53 -4.13 -25.54
CA ALA A 54 -13.85 -5.06 -26.61
C ALA A 54 -12.75 -5.13 -27.65
N PHE A 55 -12.22 -6.33 -27.91
CA PHE A 55 -11.29 -6.62 -29.00
C PHE A 55 -11.90 -7.62 -29.97
N ARG A 56 -11.33 -7.75 -31.17
CA ARG A 56 -11.80 -8.76 -32.13
C ARG A 56 -11.31 -10.14 -31.75
N GLU A 57 -10.05 -10.20 -31.28
CA GLU A 57 -9.34 -11.44 -30.99
C GLU A 57 -8.71 -11.41 -29.61
N ALA A 58 -8.55 -12.58 -29.00
CA ALA A 58 -7.90 -12.70 -27.69
C ALA A 58 -6.42 -12.27 -27.72
N GLY A 59 -5.74 -12.47 -28.84
CA GLY A 59 -4.35 -12.01 -28.99
C GLY A 59 -4.19 -10.48 -28.96
N GLU A 60 -5.21 -9.71 -29.36
CA GLU A 60 -5.18 -8.25 -29.22
C GLU A 60 -5.28 -7.84 -27.74
N TRP A 61 -6.16 -8.51 -26.98
CA TRP A 61 -6.28 -8.33 -25.54
C TRP A 61 -4.98 -8.69 -24.80
N GLU A 62 -4.35 -9.81 -25.15
CA GLU A 62 -3.09 -10.25 -24.53
C GLU A 62 -1.96 -9.25 -24.79
N ARG A 63 -1.83 -8.73 -26.02
CA ARG A 63 -0.87 -7.67 -26.35
C ARG A 63 -1.11 -6.39 -25.57
N PHE A 64 -2.36 -5.94 -25.51
CA PHE A 64 -2.75 -4.79 -24.70
C PHE A 64 -2.36 -4.99 -23.22
N ARG A 65 -2.67 -6.16 -22.64
CA ARG A 65 -2.42 -6.47 -21.23
C ARG A 65 -0.93 -6.59 -20.89
N ALA A 66 -0.08 -6.82 -21.88
CA ALA A 66 1.38 -6.88 -21.74
C ALA A 66 2.08 -5.51 -21.88
N LEU A 67 1.34 -4.43 -22.17
CA LEU A 67 1.95 -3.10 -22.32
C LEU A 67 2.45 -2.58 -20.97
N PRO A 68 3.64 -1.94 -20.94
CA PRO A 68 4.21 -1.41 -19.69
C PRO A 68 3.27 -0.45 -18.94
N VAL A 69 2.54 0.40 -19.67
CA VAL A 69 1.57 1.34 -19.08
C VAL A 69 0.38 0.61 -18.43
N VAL A 70 -0.04 -0.51 -19.00
CA VAL A 70 -1.13 -1.33 -18.45
C VAL A 70 -0.63 -2.09 -17.23
N THR A 71 0.56 -2.70 -17.30
CA THR A 71 1.20 -3.33 -16.14
C THR A 71 1.36 -2.35 -14.98
N ALA A 72 1.92 -1.16 -15.23
CA ALA A 72 2.10 -0.14 -14.21
C ALA A 72 0.76 0.31 -13.57
N ALA A 73 -0.30 0.44 -14.37
CA ALA A 73 -1.63 0.75 -13.86
C ALA A 73 -2.19 -0.38 -12.98
N LEU A 74 -1.98 -1.64 -13.36
CA LEU A 74 -2.43 -2.80 -12.57
C LEU A 74 -1.61 -2.96 -11.27
N ASP A 75 -0.32 -2.66 -11.30
CA ASP A 75 0.53 -2.68 -10.10
C ASP A 75 0.16 -1.58 -9.10
N ALA A 76 -0.37 -0.45 -9.60
CA ALA A 76 -0.82 0.68 -8.79
C ALA A 76 -2.25 0.53 -8.22
N THR A 77 -2.85 -0.66 -8.31
CA THR A 77 -4.22 -0.91 -7.82
C THR A 77 -4.30 -0.75 -6.29
N PRO A 78 -5.39 -0.19 -5.70
CA PRO A 78 -5.46 0.08 -4.26
C PRO A 78 -5.38 -1.13 -3.32
N ASP A 79 -5.76 -2.31 -3.78
CA ASP A 79 -5.55 -3.60 -3.13
C ASP A 79 -5.22 -4.63 -4.24
N PRO A 80 -3.93 -4.89 -4.51
CA PRO A 80 -3.54 -5.80 -5.59
C PRO A 80 -3.81 -7.27 -5.28
N VAL A 81 -4.04 -7.63 -4.01
CA VAL A 81 -4.26 -9.03 -3.59
C VAL A 81 -5.74 -9.39 -3.65
N ASN A 82 -6.64 -8.53 -3.15
CA ASN A 82 -8.07 -8.82 -3.08
C ASN A 82 -8.95 -7.83 -3.86
N GLY A 83 -8.37 -6.78 -4.44
CA GLY A 83 -9.10 -5.70 -5.08
C GLY A 83 -8.95 -5.62 -6.60
N LEU A 84 -8.17 -6.50 -7.24
CA LEU A 84 -7.98 -6.52 -8.68
C LEU A 84 -8.51 -7.81 -9.30
N TYR A 85 -9.42 -7.69 -10.27
CA TYR A 85 -9.93 -8.82 -11.06
C TYR A 85 -9.85 -8.54 -12.55
N VAL A 86 -9.39 -9.52 -13.31
CA VAL A 86 -9.27 -9.43 -14.77
C VAL A 86 -9.84 -10.70 -15.40
N TYR A 87 -10.92 -10.58 -16.18
CA TYR A 87 -11.68 -11.73 -16.68
C TYR A 87 -12.30 -11.50 -18.07
N PRO A 88 -12.55 -12.57 -18.85
CA PRO A 88 -13.30 -12.48 -20.11
C PRO A 88 -14.80 -12.29 -19.84
N GLY A 89 -15.48 -11.57 -20.75
CA GLY A 89 -16.90 -11.26 -20.69
C GLY A 89 -17.18 -9.81 -20.26
N ARG A 90 -18.48 -9.49 -20.21
CA ARG A 90 -19.01 -8.27 -19.56
C ARG A 90 -19.60 -8.65 -18.21
N GLY A 91 -19.62 -7.71 -17.29
CA GLY A 91 -20.39 -7.80 -16.06
C GLY A 91 -19.52 -7.96 -14.82
N GLY A 92 -19.43 -6.85 -14.08
CA GLY A 92 -19.04 -6.74 -12.67
C GLY A 92 -19.95 -7.55 -11.74
N SER A 93 -19.92 -8.88 -11.86
CA SER A 93 -20.66 -9.78 -10.97
C SER A 93 -20.11 -9.80 -9.53
N ALA A 94 -18.96 -9.15 -9.26
CA ALA A 94 -18.43 -9.00 -7.91
C ALA A 94 -19.00 -7.78 -7.15
N SER A 95 -19.77 -6.89 -7.79
CA SER A 95 -20.39 -5.72 -7.13
C SER A 95 -21.86 -5.85 -6.81
N SER A 96 -22.53 -6.97 -7.12
CA SER A 96 -23.76 -7.33 -6.41
C SER A 96 -23.45 -7.84 -5.00
N ARG A 97 -22.62 -7.10 -4.24
CA ARG A 97 -22.76 -7.16 -2.78
C ARG A 97 -24.18 -6.67 -2.52
N SER A 98 -25.09 -7.61 -2.27
CA SER A 98 -26.41 -7.35 -1.72
C SER A 98 -26.25 -6.20 -0.72
N PRO A 99 -27.08 -5.13 -0.79
CA PRO A 99 -27.01 -4.06 0.18
C PRO A 99 -26.94 -4.71 1.55
N ARG A 100 -25.81 -4.58 2.28
CA ARG A 100 -25.75 -5.09 3.66
C ARG A 100 -26.94 -4.45 4.33
N LYS A 101 -27.96 -5.24 4.70
CA LYS A 101 -29.17 -4.75 5.35
C LYS A 101 -28.68 -3.83 6.45
N ARG A 102 -28.89 -2.52 6.29
CA ARG A 102 -28.62 -1.57 7.37
C ARG A 102 -29.47 -2.08 8.52
N PRO A 103 -28.91 -2.37 9.71
CA PRO A 103 -29.74 -2.72 10.85
C PRO A 103 -30.79 -1.62 10.97
N ARG A 104 -32.07 -1.98 10.80
CA ARG A 104 -33.15 -1.08 11.17
C ARG A 104 -32.84 -0.69 12.62
N PRO A 105 -32.86 0.60 13.01
CA PRO A 105 -32.77 0.92 14.42
C PRO A 105 -33.96 0.24 15.11
N THR A 106 -33.69 -0.88 15.77
CA THR A 106 -34.60 -1.48 16.73
C THR A 106 -34.74 -0.41 17.81
N GLY A 107 -35.98 -0.06 18.14
CA GLY A 107 -36.29 1.02 19.08
C GLY A 107 -35.46 0.97 20.37
N ALA A 108 -35.36 2.13 21.01
CA ALA A 108 -34.64 2.36 22.27
C ALA A 108 -34.80 1.18 23.25
N GLY A 109 -33.78 0.34 23.31
CA GLY A 109 -33.77 -0.87 24.12
C GLY A 109 -32.39 -1.47 24.02
N ALA A 110 -31.48 -1.03 24.89
CA ALA A 110 -30.15 -1.60 25.03
C ALA A 110 -30.28 -3.05 25.50
N ALA A 111 -30.33 -3.99 24.57
CA ALA A 111 -30.11 -5.38 24.89
C ALA A 111 -28.61 -5.56 25.19
N ALA A 112 -28.30 -5.96 26.42
CA ALA A 112 -26.93 -6.26 26.82
C ALA A 112 -26.39 -7.40 25.94
N MET A 113 -25.33 -7.12 25.19
CA MET A 113 -24.53 -8.15 24.52
C MET A 113 -23.78 -8.95 25.60
N PRO A 114 -23.76 -10.30 25.54
CA PRO A 114 -22.91 -11.08 26.42
C PRO A 114 -21.46 -10.65 26.22
N ILE A 115 -20.81 -10.21 27.28
CA ILE A 115 -19.38 -9.89 27.27
C ILE A 115 -18.65 -11.20 27.03
N PRO A 116 -17.86 -11.34 25.94
CA PRO A 116 -17.03 -12.53 25.74
C PRO A 116 -16.07 -12.65 26.93
N GLU A 117 -16.09 -13.79 27.62
CA GLU A 117 -15.20 -14.02 28.75
C GLU A 117 -13.75 -13.90 28.28
N ALA A 118 -13.03 -12.91 28.82
CA ALA A 118 -11.62 -12.72 28.54
C ALA A 118 -10.87 -13.94 29.07
N ARG A 119 -10.25 -14.71 28.18
CA ARG A 119 -9.32 -15.78 28.59
C ARG A 119 -8.24 -15.11 29.45
N PRO A 120 -7.94 -15.63 30.66
CA PRO A 120 -6.89 -15.06 31.49
C PRO A 120 -5.59 -15.12 30.72
N GLN A 121 -5.03 -13.95 30.39
CA GLN A 121 -3.70 -13.84 29.81
C GLN A 121 -2.69 -14.19 30.91
N VAL A 122 -2.18 -15.41 30.88
CA VAL A 122 -1.10 -15.84 31.77
C VAL A 122 0.22 -15.23 31.26
N ALA A 123 0.65 -14.13 31.87
CA ALA A 123 2.00 -13.61 31.67
C ALA A 123 2.99 -14.56 32.36
N ARG A 124 3.87 -15.18 31.57
CA ARG A 124 5.02 -15.92 32.10
C ARG A 124 6.11 -14.90 32.45
N LEU A 125 6.37 -14.71 33.74
CA LEU A 125 7.54 -13.95 34.20
C LEU A 125 8.80 -14.63 33.65
N ALA A 126 9.68 -13.85 33.02
CA ALA A 126 11.04 -14.29 32.78
C ALA A 126 11.73 -14.43 34.15
N VAL A 127 12.28 -15.61 34.42
CA VAL A 127 13.19 -15.79 35.55
C VAL A 127 14.52 -15.16 35.12
N VAL A 128 14.93 -14.10 35.80
CA VAL A 128 16.27 -13.55 35.67
C VAL A 128 17.19 -14.46 36.48
N GLU A 129 18.09 -15.16 35.79
CA GLU A 129 19.16 -15.91 36.45
C GLU A 129 20.19 -14.90 36.97
N PRO A 130 20.54 -14.91 38.27
CA PRO A 130 21.48 -13.95 38.81
C PRO A 130 22.87 -14.19 38.21
N PRO A 131 23.66 -13.13 37.94
CA PRO A 131 25.05 -13.30 37.51
C PRO A 131 25.81 -14.09 38.58
N ALA A 132 26.53 -15.12 38.13
CA ALA A 132 27.10 -16.15 39.01
C ALA A 132 28.29 -15.68 39.88
N GLU A 133 28.73 -14.43 39.81
CA GLU A 133 29.84 -13.96 40.64
C GLU A 133 29.62 -12.52 41.13
N PRO A 134 29.86 -12.25 42.43
CA PRO A 134 29.87 -10.88 42.94
C PRO A 134 31.05 -10.12 42.34
N ILE A 135 30.78 -8.96 41.73
CA ILE A 135 31.81 -7.99 41.35
C ILE A 135 32.40 -7.43 42.66
N THR A 136 33.40 -8.12 43.20
CA THR A 136 34.21 -7.62 44.31
C THR A 136 35.66 -7.64 43.84
N GLU A 137 36.31 -6.49 44.01
CA GLU A 137 37.69 -6.18 43.65
C GLU A 137 37.99 -6.10 42.15
N LEU A 138 38.13 -4.86 41.67
CA LEU A 138 39.44 -4.36 41.23
C LEU A 138 39.42 -2.82 41.26
N ALA A 139 40.06 -2.30 42.31
CA ALA A 139 40.92 -1.12 42.33
C ALA A 139 40.26 0.23 41.93
N GLU A 140 40.00 1.15 42.86
CA GLU A 140 41.04 1.85 43.65
C GLU A 140 42.36 2.01 42.88
N SER A 141 42.38 2.75 41.76
CA SER A 141 43.60 3.45 41.30
C SER A 141 43.34 4.44 40.15
N VAL A 142 42.53 5.48 40.37
CA VAL A 142 42.71 6.77 39.64
C VAL A 142 42.37 7.92 40.59
N THR A 143 43.20 8.13 41.61
CA THR A 143 43.32 9.43 42.29
C THR A 143 44.81 9.74 42.40
N ALA A 144 45.35 10.30 41.32
CA ALA A 144 46.51 11.18 41.31
C ALA A 144 46.81 11.58 39.86
N ARG A 145 46.33 12.74 39.43
CA ARG A 145 47.21 13.84 38.98
C ARG A 145 46.39 15.10 38.75
N SER A 146 46.56 15.99 39.71
CA SER A 146 46.29 17.43 39.63
C SER A 146 47.30 18.08 38.67
N GLY A 147 46.86 19.08 37.89
CA GLY A 147 47.74 20.12 37.32
C GLY A 147 47.39 20.57 35.89
N PRO A 148 47.46 21.89 35.57
CA PRO A 148 46.46 22.55 34.75
C PRO A 148 46.95 23.16 33.42
N ALA A 149 45.98 23.64 32.63
CA ALA A 149 46.02 24.75 31.67
C ALA A 149 47.13 24.76 30.59
N GLY A 150 46.71 24.55 29.33
CA GLY A 150 47.49 24.86 28.14
C GLY A 150 46.56 25.36 27.03
N THR A 151 46.42 26.67 26.92
CA THR A 151 45.89 27.39 25.77
C THR A 151 46.83 27.26 24.58
N ASP A 152 46.33 26.86 23.41
CA ASP A 152 46.93 27.20 22.12
C ASP A 152 45.81 27.26 21.05
N ARG A 153 45.23 28.44 20.83
CA ARG A 153 45.56 29.36 19.73
C ARG A 153 45.33 28.74 18.35
N VAL A 154 44.13 28.97 17.82
CA VAL A 154 43.81 28.75 16.41
C VAL A 154 44.19 30.02 15.63
N ALA A 155 45.21 29.90 14.79
CA ALA A 155 45.54 30.78 13.66
C ALA A 155 46.15 29.84 12.61
N GLY A 156 45.83 29.83 11.33
CA GLY A 156 45.05 30.70 10.45
C GLY A 156 45.61 30.51 9.03
N HIS A 157 44.76 30.67 8.01
CA HIS A 157 45.08 30.87 6.58
C HIS A 157 45.71 29.68 5.81
N THR A 158 45.31 29.39 4.55
CA THR A 158 45.39 30.26 3.35
C THR A 158 44.38 29.75 2.29
N GLU A 159 43.41 30.56 1.84
CA GLU A 159 43.37 31.27 0.55
C GLU A 159 43.53 30.38 -0.71
N LEU A 160 42.49 30.35 -1.55
CA LEU A 160 42.60 30.09 -2.98
C LEU A 160 41.71 31.11 -3.71
N ALA A 161 42.39 31.99 -4.44
CA ALA A 161 41.82 33.00 -5.31
C ALA A 161 41.44 32.40 -6.68
N ASP A 162 40.41 33.02 -7.27
CA ASP A 162 40.32 33.48 -8.65
C ASP A 162 40.48 32.48 -9.81
N THR A 163 39.40 32.33 -10.61
CA THR A 163 39.46 32.02 -12.04
C THR A 163 38.16 32.49 -12.72
N ALA A 164 38.29 33.61 -13.44
CA ALA A 164 37.73 33.94 -14.75
C ALA A 164 36.32 33.43 -15.16
N ALA A 165 35.39 34.37 -15.35
CA ALA A 165 34.76 34.71 -16.65
C ALA A 165 33.77 35.88 -16.48
#